data_AF-A0A068RED6-F1
#
_entry.id   AF-A0A068RED6-F1
#
_cell.length_a   1.000
_cell.length_b   1.000
_cell.length_c   1.000
_cell.angle_alpha   90.00
_cell.angle_beta   90.00
_cell.angle_gamma   90.00
#
_symmetry.space_group_name_H-M   'P 1'
#
loop_
_entity.id
_entity.type
_entity.pdbx_description
1 polymer ?
#
loop_
_entity_poly.entity_id
_entity_poly.type
_entity_poly.pdbx_seq_one_letter_code
_entity_poly.pdbx_strand_id
1 'polypeptide(L)'
;MESRTNKRKRVPDPADQEWAKPANVPKELRDCVASLASTVNTLQQSVNVLKDATADSGRLRRVVAFEKKYEVVSENEIRDARADLEATIRPKAEEILAEIREQLKAMAQEEEELQAKVDQQAEQVEQMRQQQQQQQQQQQASTSPPPPASSTTLDKRPQLTQRLEQLELHVKNEKQRLDQLTKEAAEKEKRLHYYKTQMATNKAKETASSTPSSQSPSTVSRPPMTPQESRIG
;
A
#
# COMPACT_ATOMS: atom_id res chain seq x y z
N MET A 1 43.51 134.02 -39.96
CA MET A 1 43.84 133.17 -38.79
C MET A 1 42.82 132.06 -38.72
N GLU A 2 43.19 130.94 -39.33
CA GLU A 2 42.39 129.71 -39.44
C GLU A 2 42.58 128.85 -38.18
N SER A 3 41.53 128.13 -37.78
CA SER A 3 41.65 126.81 -37.12
C SER A 3 40.28 126.15 -36.96
N ARG A 4 39.88 125.37 -37.97
CA ARG A 4 38.79 124.39 -37.88
C ARG A 4 39.37 123.10 -37.28
N THR A 5 38.99 122.74 -36.05
CA THR A 5 39.38 121.46 -35.44
C THR A 5 38.27 120.42 -35.65
N ASN A 6 38.56 119.51 -36.57
CA ASN A 6 37.71 118.42 -37.02
C ASN A 6 37.70 117.29 -35.97
N LYS A 7 36.60 117.11 -35.21
CA LYS A 7 36.44 115.98 -34.26
C LYS A 7 36.06 114.72 -35.04
N ARG A 8 37.06 113.95 -35.45
CA ARG A 8 36.89 112.60 -36.03
C ARG A 8 36.20 111.69 -35.01
N LYS A 9 35.02 111.20 -35.37
CA LYS A 9 34.28 110.12 -34.70
C LYS A 9 35.11 108.84 -34.82
N ARG A 10 35.72 108.37 -33.73
CA ARG A 10 36.45 107.08 -33.74
C ARG A 10 35.44 105.96 -33.96
N VAL A 11 35.66 105.17 -35.01
CA VAL A 11 35.05 103.85 -35.17
C VAL A 11 35.65 102.95 -34.08
N PRO A 12 34.85 102.22 -33.30
CA PRO A 12 35.38 101.26 -32.32
C PRO A 12 36.10 100.12 -33.05
N ASP A 13 37.33 99.83 -32.64
CA ASP A 13 38.11 98.69 -33.13
C ASP A 13 37.41 97.37 -32.72
N PRO A 14 37.27 96.38 -33.62
CA PRO A 14 36.62 95.09 -33.31
C PRO A 14 37.43 94.22 -32.32
N ALA A 15 38.67 94.59 -32.01
CA ALA A 15 39.56 93.85 -31.12
C ALA A 15 39.27 94.07 -29.62
N ASP A 16 38.55 95.13 -29.24
CA ASP A 16 38.19 95.38 -27.84
C ASP A 16 36.98 94.55 -27.37
N GLN A 17 36.38 93.76 -28.27
CA GLN A 17 35.19 92.95 -27.99
C GLN A 17 35.50 91.49 -27.60
N GLU A 18 36.76 91.04 -27.75
CA GLU A 18 37.15 89.64 -27.50
C GLU A 18 37.56 89.34 -26.05
N TRP A 19 37.72 90.35 -25.19
CA TRP A 19 38.10 90.17 -23.78
C TRP A 19 37.08 90.73 -22.78
N ALA A 20 35.81 90.82 -23.18
CA ALA A 20 34.74 90.95 -22.20
C ALA A 20 34.71 89.66 -21.36
N LYS A 21 35.09 89.75 -20.07
CA LYS A 21 34.90 88.65 -19.10
C LYS A 21 33.51 88.06 -19.34
N PRO A 22 33.38 86.76 -19.64
CA PRO A 22 32.10 86.22 -20.03
C PRO A 22 31.14 86.44 -18.87
N ALA A 23 30.16 87.34 -19.00
CA ALA A 23 29.18 87.63 -17.95
C ALA A 23 28.32 86.39 -17.61
N ASN A 24 28.48 85.31 -18.39
CA ASN A 24 27.85 84.01 -18.29
C ASN A 24 28.68 82.93 -17.57
N VAL A 25 29.97 83.12 -17.24
CA VAL A 25 30.73 82.11 -16.44
C VAL A 25 29.98 81.67 -15.17
N PRO A 26 29.39 82.58 -14.36
CA PRO A 26 28.61 82.16 -13.19
C PRO A 26 27.30 81.45 -13.54
N LYS A 27 26.76 81.65 -14.75
CA LYS A 27 25.55 80.98 -15.24
C LYS A 27 25.88 79.57 -15.74
N GLU A 28 26.92 79.42 -16.56
CA GLU A 28 27.38 78.13 -17.08
C GLU A 28 27.84 77.20 -15.95
N LEU A 29 28.53 77.72 -14.94
CA LEU A 29 28.90 76.95 -13.76
C LEU A 29 27.66 76.51 -12.96
N ARG A 30 26.65 77.39 -12.83
CA ARG A 30 25.38 77.04 -12.18
C ARG A 30 24.62 75.96 -12.97
N ASP A 31 24.63 76.02 -14.29
CA ASP A 31 23.99 75.02 -15.16
C ASP A 31 24.72 73.67 -15.07
N CYS A 32 26.06 73.66 -15.02
CA CYS A 32 26.86 72.46 -14.76
C CYS A 32 26.59 71.86 -13.37
N VAL A 33 26.52 72.70 -12.33
CA VAL A 33 26.20 72.25 -10.97
C VAL A 33 24.75 71.74 -10.89
N ALA A 34 23.81 72.37 -11.58
CA ALA A 34 22.42 71.92 -11.66
C ALA A 34 22.29 70.60 -12.41
N SER A 35 23.01 70.42 -13.52
CA SER A 35 23.08 69.15 -14.25
C SER A 35 23.69 68.04 -13.37
N LEU A 36 24.80 68.33 -12.69
CA LEU A 36 25.42 67.38 -11.75
C LEU A 36 24.45 67.01 -10.62
N ALA A 37 23.79 67.99 -9.99
CA ALA A 37 22.80 67.75 -8.95
C ALA A 37 21.62 66.90 -9.46
N SER A 38 21.17 67.13 -10.70
CA SER A 38 20.15 66.29 -11.34
C SER A 38 20.63 64.86 -11.53
N THR A 39 21.85 64.64 -12.01
CA THR A 39 22.39 63.28 -12.18
C THR A 39 22.54 62.54 -10.85
N VAL A 40 22.97 63.23 -9.79
CA VAL A 40 23.07 62.67 -8.44
C VAL A 40 21.68 62.31 -7.91
N ASN A 41 20.69 63.17 -8.13
CA ASN A 41 19.30 62.89 -7.74
C ASN A 41 18.72 61.68 -8.51
N THR A 42 18.96 61.59 -9.82
CA THR A 42 18.53 60.43 -10.62
C THR A 42 19.24 59.15 -10.19
N LEU A 43 20.53 59.21 -9.84
CA LEU A 43 21.26 58.06 -9.32
C LEU A 43 20.70 57.62 -7.96
N GLN A 44 20.41 58.58 -7.08
CA GLN A 44 19.79 58.30 -5.78
C GLN A 44 18.41 57.65 -5.95
N GLN A 45 17.60 58.14 -6.90
CA GLN A 45 16.32 57.53 -7.24
C GLN A 45 16.50 56.11 -7.80
N SER A 46 17.49 55.89 -8.66
CA SER A 46 17.79 54.56 -9.21
C SER A 46 18.21 53.57 -8.12
N VAL A 47 19.01 54.02 -7.13
CA VAL A 47 19.39 53.22 -5.96
C VAL A 47 18.18 52.87 -5.10
N ASN A 48 17.27 53.83 -4.87
CA ASN A 48 16.05 53.58 -4.11
C ASN A 48 15.13 52.57 -4.84
N VAL A 49 14.93 52.74 -6.15
CA VAL A 49 14.15 51.80 -6.97
C VAL A 49 14.79 50.40 -6.93
N LEU A 50 16.12 50.30 -7.02
CA LEU A 50 16.81 49.02 -6.94
C LEU A 50 16.67 48.39 -5.55
N LYS A 51 16.72 49.19 -4.48
CA LYS A 51 16.52 48.73 -3.10
C LYS A 51 15.11 48.17 -2.91
N ASP A 52 14.09 48.83 -3.44
CA ASP A 52 12.71 48.37 -3.36
C ASP A 52 12.49 47.11 -4.21
N ALA A 53 13.07 47.05 -5.42
CA ALA A 53 13.01 45.89 -6.30
C ALA A 53 13.77 44.67 -5.74
N THR A 54 14.83 44.89 -4.96
CA THR A 54 15.66 43.81 -4.37
C THR A 54 15.28 43.45 -2.94
N ALA A 55 14.33 44.16 -2.33
CA ALA A 55 13.89 43.93 -0.95
C ALA A 55 13.44 42.47 -0.71
N ASP A 56 12.87 41.81 -1.72
CA ASP A 56 12.32 40.45 -1.60
C ASP A 56 13.31 39.32 -1.93
N SER A 57 14.50 39.67 -2.42
CA SER A 57 15.52 38.69 -2.86
C SER A 57 15.96 37.74 -1.73
N GLY A 58 15.99 38.22 -0.48
CA GLY A 58 16.33 37.40 0.69
C GLY A 58 15.28 36.36 1.04
N ARG A 59 13.98 36.65 0.82
CA ARG A 59 12.89 35.69 1.01
C ARG A 59 12.87 34.66 -0.11
N LEU A 60 12.99 35.10 -1.36
CA LEU A 60 13.07 34.21 -2.51
C LEU A 60 14.24 33.24 -2.40
N ARG A 61 15.41 33.69 -1.92
CA ARG A 61 16.56 32.81 -1.63
C ARG A 61 16.21 31.72 -0.61
N ARG A 62 15.45 32.04 0.44
CA ARG A 62 14.99 31.05 1.42
C ARG A 62 13.98 30.08 0.82
N VAL A 63 13.03 30.57 0.02
CA VAL A 63 12.02 29.72 -0.65
C VAL A 63 12.68 28.76 -1.64
N VAL A 64 13.66 29.22 -2.41
CA VAL A 64 14.45 28.36 -3.31
C VAL A 64 15.29 27.37 -2.51
N ALA A 65 15.80 27.75 -1.34
CA ALA A 65 16.51 26.82 -0.44
C ALA A 65 15.57 25.79 0.22
N PHE A 66 14.26 26.05 0.29
CA PHE A 66 13.27 25.04 0.66
C PHE A 66 13.06 24.09 -0.52
N GLU A 67 13.94 23.10 -0.62
CA GLU A 67 13.78 21.99 -1.56
C GLU A 67 12.68 21.05 -1.04
N LYS A 68 11.42 21.31 -1.44
CA LYS A 68 10.38 20.29 -1.35
C LYS A 68 10.61 19.31 -2.48
N LYS A 69 11.05 18.10 -2.13
CA LYS A 69 11.24 16.99 -3.08
C LYS A 69 9.87 16.62 -3.65
N TYR A 70 9.61 17.01 -4.90
CA TYR A 70 8.49 16.52 -5.67
C TYR A 70 9.00 15.36 -6.51
N GLU A 71 8.49 14.17 -6.23
CA GLU A 71 8.71 13.02 -7.10
C GLU A 71 7.68 13.10 -8.23
N VAL A 72 8.17 13.36 -9.44
CA VAL A 72 7.33 13.38 -10.64
C VAL A 72 7.39 11.99 -11.22
N VAL A 73 6.32 11.22 -11.02
CA VAL A 73 6.14 9.95 -11.70
C VAL A 73 5.66 10.24 -13.13
N SER A 74 6.40 9.75 -14.12
CA SER A 74 6.03 9.92 -15.52
C SER A 74 4.86 9.02 -15.90
N GLU A 75 4.06 9.45 -16.88
CA GLU A 75 2.96 8.63 -17.38
C GLU A 75 3.46 7.28 -17.93
N ASN A 76 4.65 7.25 -18.52
CA ASN A 76 5.27 6.03 -19.03
C ASN A 76 5.57 5.04 -17.89
N GLU A 77 6.16 5.50 -16.78
CA GLU A 77 6.41 4.65 -15.60
C GLU A 77 5.11 4.08 -15.02
N ILE A 78 4.02 4.86 -15.03
CA ILE A 78 2.70 4.37 -14.59
C ILE A 78 2.20 3.27 -15.54
N ARG A 79 2.38 3.45 -16.85
CA ARG A 79 1.95 2.46 -17.86
C ARG A 79 2.76 1.18 -17.78
N ASP A 80 4.08 1.28 -17.57
CA ASP A 80 4.97 0.13 -17.43
C ASP A 80 4.67 -0.63 -16.13
N ALA A 81 4.56 0.08 -15.00
CA ALA A 81 4.17 -0.53 -13.72
C ALA A 81 2.80 -1.21 -13.80
N ARG A 82 1.86 -0.61 -14.53
CA ARG A 82 0.55 -1.23 -14.79
C ARG A 82 0.68 -2.50 -15.62
N ALA A 83 1.47 -2.49 -16.69
CA ALA A 83 1.70 -3.67 -17.52
C ALA A 83 2.34 -4.81 -16.71
N ASP A 84 3.31 -4.49 -15.86
CA ASP A 84 3.98 -5.45 -14.98
C ASP A 84 3.03 -6.04 -13.93
N LEU A 85 2.19 -5.20 -13.33
CA LEU A 85 1.15 -5.65 -12.40
C LEU A 85 0.12 -6.53 -13.10
N GLU A 86 -0.32 -6.14 -14.30
CA GLU A 86 -1.27 -6.95 -15.09
C GLU A 86 -0.65 -8.30 -15.48
N ALA A 87 0.62 -8.33 -15.87
CA ALA A 87 1.35 -9.56 -16.17
C ALA A 87 1.50 -10.47 -14.94
N THR A 88 1.56 -9.90 -13.75
CA THR A 88 1.69 -10.65 -12.49
C THR A 88 0.34 -11.12 -11.94
N ILE A 89 -0.69 -10.27 -12.01
CA ILE A 89 -2.01 -10.53 -11.41
C ILE A 89 -2.85 -11.47 -12.28
N ARG A 90 -2.81 -11.31 -13.61
CA ARG A 90 -3.62 -12.10 -14.55
C ARG A 90 -3.42 -13.62 -14.41
N PRO A 91 -2.19 -14.18 -14.44
CA PRO A 91 -2.01 -15.63 -14.31
C PRO A 91 -2.46 -16.14 -12.94
N LYS A 92 -2.26 -15.38 -11.86
CA LYS A 92 -2.75 -15.75 -10.51
C LYS A 92 -4.28 -15.77 -10.45
N ALA A 93 -4.93 -14.81 -11.08
CA ALA A 93 -6.39 -14.78 -11.17
C ALA A 93 -6.91 -15.98 -11.99
N GLU A 94 -6.22 -16.34 -13.08
CA GLU A 94 -6.57 -17.51 -13.90
C GLU A 94 -6.39 -18.82 -13.15
N GLU A 95 -5.33 -18.95 -12.34
CA GLU A 95 -5.10 -20.11 -11.47
C GLU A 95 -6.23 -20.28 -10.45
N ILE A 96 -6.60 -19.21 -9.73
CA ILE A 96 -7.70 -19.24 -8.76
C ILE A 96 -9.03 -19.55 -9.46
N LEU A 97 -9.27 -18.98 -10.64
CA LEU A 97 -10.47 -19.28 -11.42
C LEU A 97 -10.49 -20.74 -11.90
N ALA A 98 -9.35 -21.33 -12.23
CA ALA A 98 -9.25 -22.73 -12.58
C ALA A 98 -9.57 -23.63 -11.39
N GLU A 99 -9.03 -23.32 -10.20
CA GLU A 99 -9.33 -24.04 -8.96
C GLU A 99 -10.82 -23.96 -8.60
N ILE A 100 -11.42 -22.77 -8.65
CA ILE A 100 -12.87 -22.59 -8.40
C ILE A 100 -13.70 -23.41 -9.40
N ARG A 101 -13.30 -23.44 -10.68
CA ARG A 101 -13.99 -24.26 -11.70
C ARG A 101 -13.87 -25.75 -11.43
N GLU A 102 -12.74 -26.21 -10.92
CA GLU A 102 -12.54 -27.61 -10.54
C GLU A 102 -13.41 -27.98 -9.33
N GLN A 103 -13.42 -27.13 -8.29
CA GLN A 103 -14.29 -27.31 -7.13
C GLN A 103 -15.77 -27.30 -7.50
N LEU A 104 -16.20 -26.40 -8.39
CA LEU A 104 -17.58 -26.38 -8.89
C LEU A 104 -17.94 -27.66 -9.65
N LYS A 105 -17.02 -28.21 -10.45
CA LYS A 105 -17.23 -29.49 -11.12
C LYS A 105 -17.34 -30.64 -10.12
N ALA A 106 -16.50 -30.67 -9.09
CA ALA A 106 -16.55 -31.68 -8.05
C ALA A 106 -17.88 -31.63 -7.28
N MET A 107 -18.34 -30.44 -6.88
CA MET A 107 -19.65 -30.27 -6.24
C MET A 107 -20.80 -30.67 -7.17
N ALA A 108 -20.73 -30.34 -8.46
CA ALA A 108 -21.76 -30.74 -9.42
C ALA A 108 -21.82 -32.26 -9.62
N GLN A 109 -20.67 -32.94 -9.62
CA GLN A 109 -20.62 -34.41 -9.65
C GLN A 109 -21.17 -35.04 -8.37
N GLU A 110 -20.85 -34.45 -7.21
CA GLU A 110 -21.42 -34.89 -5.93
C GLU A 110 -22.95 -34.70 -5.90
N GLU A 111 -23.46 -33.58 -6.41
CA GLU A 111 -24.90 -33.33 -6.57
C GLU A 111 -25.55 -34.39 -7.47
N GLU A 112 -24.96 -34.71 -8.62
CA GLU A 112 -25.46 -35.74 -9.53
C GLU A 112 -25.45 -37.13 -8.86
N GLU A 113 -24.40 -37.48 -8.12
CA GLU A 113 -24.32 -38.75 -7.40
C GLU A 113 -25.36 -38.84 -6.27
N LEU A 114 -25.56 -37.76 -5.51
CA LEU A 114 -26.58 -37.69 -4.47
C LEU A 114 -27.98 -37.79 -5.08
N GLN A 115 -28.24 -37.11 -6.19
CA GLN A 115 -29.52 -37.18 -6.88
C GLN A 115 -29.80 -38.61 -7.37
N ALA A 116 -28.81 -39.26 -7.99
CA ALA A 116 -28.93 -40.66 -8.42
C ALA A 116 -29.21 -41.61 -7.24
N LYS A 117 -28.62 -41.37 -6.06
CA LYS A 117 -28.91 -42.14 -4.85
C LYS A 117 -30.33 -41.91 -4.34
N VAL A 118 -30.82 -40.67 -4.37
CA VAL A 118 -32.20 -40.34 -3.99
C VAL A 118 -33.19 -41.01 -4.94
N ASP A 119 -32.94 -40.97 -6.25
CA ASP A 119 -33.79 -41.59 -7.26
C ASP A 119 -33.84 -43.12 -7.09
N GLN A 120 -32.68 -43.77 -6.86
CA GLN A 120 -32.62 -45.21 -6.56
C GLN A 120 -33.40 -45.59 -5.29
N GLN A 121 -33.32 -44.77 -4.24
CA GLN A 121 -34.08 -45.00 -3.02
C GLN A 121 -35.59 -44.80 -3.24
N ALA A 122 -35.98 -43.79 -4.00
CA ALA A 122 -37.37 -43.55 -4.37
C ALA A 122 -37.95 -44.73 -5.16
N GLU A 123 -37.20 -45.26 -6.13
CA GLU A 123 -37.59 -46.45 -6.89
C GLU A 123 -37.73 -47.70 -6.00
N GLN A 124 -36.80 -47.93 -5.07
CA GLN A 124 -36.88 -49.06 -4.13
C GLN A 124 -38.09 -48.96 -3.20
N VAL A 125 -38.38 -47.76 -2.69
CA VAL A 125 -39.56 -47.49 -1.86
C VAL A 125 -40.84 -47.75 -2.65
N GLU A 126 -40.90 -47.31 -3.91
CA GLU A 126 -42.05 -47.54 -4.78
C GLU A 126 -42.24 -49.03 -5.10
N GLN A 127 -41.16 -49.77 -5.39
CA GLN A 127 -41.22 -51.23 -5.57
C GLN A 127 -41.72 -51.96 -4.32
N MET A 128 -41.22 -51.60 -3.12
CA MET A 128 -41.71 -52.16 -1.86
C MET A 128 -43.20 -51.84 -1.62
N ARG A 129 -43.62 -50.62 -1.94
CA ARG A 129 -45.02 -50.19 -1.83
C ARG A 129 -45.93 -50.99 -2.76
N GLN A 130 -45.51 -51.24 -3.99
CA GLN A 130 -46.24 -52.07 -4.96
C GLN A 130 -46.33 -53.53 -4.51
N GLN A 131 -45.24 -54.11 -4.00
CA GLN A 131 -45.25 -55.47 -3.42
C GLN A 131 -46.21 -55.57 -2.22
N GLN A 132 -46.22 -54.56 -1.35
CA GLN A 132 -47.12 -54.54 -0.19
C GLN A 132 -48.59 -54.42 -0.61
N GLN A 133 -48.90 -53.63 -1.64
CA GLN A 133 -50.27 -53.56 -2.19
C GLN A 133 -50.72 -54.89 -2.81
N GLN A 134 -49.83 -55.59 -3.53
CA GLN A 134 -50.13 -56.92 -4.09
C GLN A 134 -50.35 -57.96 -2.99
N GLN A 135 -49.58 -57.93 -1.90
CA GLN A 135 -49.79 -58.84 -0.76
C GLN A 135 -51.10 -58.54 -0.01
N GLN A 136 -51.49 -57.27 0.13
CA GLN A 136 -52.78 -56.92 0.74
C GLN A 136 -53.98 -57.37 -0.12
N GLN A 137 -53.88 -57.30 -1.45
CA GLN A 137 -54.93 -57.83 -2.34
C GLN A 137 -55.03 -59.36 -2.29
N GLN A 138 -53.92 -60.08 -2.13
CA GLN A 138 -53.96 -61.54 -1.96
C GLN A 138 -54.52 -61.95 -0.59
N GLN A 139 -54.29 -61.19 0.48
CA GLN A 139 -54.84 -61.48 1.81
C GLN A 139 -56.33 -61.12 1.95
N GLN A 140 -56.87 -60.21 1.13
CA GLN A 140 -58.31 -59.92 1.11
C GLN A 140 -59.14 -60.93 0.29
N ALA A 141 -58.51 -61.74 -0.57
CA ALA A 141 -59.19 -62.79 -1.34
C ALA A 141 -59.38 -64.11 -0.54
N SER A 142 -58.74 -64.27 0.61
CA SER A 142 -58.84 -65.46 1.46
C SER A 142 -59.45 -65.12 2.83
N THR A 143 -60.74 -64.80 2.87
CA THR A 143 -61.49 -64.73 4.12
C THR A 143 -61.88 -66.14 4.58
N SER A 144 -61.07 -66.72 5.47
CA SER A 144 -61.51 -67.76 6.40
C SER A 144 -60.83 -67.56 7.77
N PRO A 145 -61.47 -67.92 8.90
CA PRO A 145 -61.12 -67.41 10.24
C PRO A 145 -59.85 -68.06 10.85
N PRO A 146 -59.23 -67.44 11.89
CA PRO A 146 -57.84 -67.71 12.30
C PRO A 146 -57.69 -68.73 13.45
N PRO A 147 -56.47 -69.29 13.64
CA PRO A 147 -55.94 -69.65 14.97
C PRO A 147 -54.61 -68.93 15.28
N PRO A 148 -54.13 -68.97 16.55
CA PRO A 148 -53.32 -67.90 17.13
C PRO A 148 -51.79 -68.13 17.11
N ALA A 149 -51.07 -67.00 17.15
CA ALA A 149 -49.77 -66.76 17.79
C ALA A 149 -48.57 -67.66 17.45
N SER A 150 -47.56 -67.08 16.80
CA SER A 150 -46.16 -67.40 17.09
C SER A 150 -45.28 -66.15 16.99
N SER A 151 -44.92 -65.63 18.16
CA SER A 151 -43.89 -64.63 18.37
C SER A 151 -42.51 -65.22 18.04
N THR A 152 -41.93 -64.81 16.92
CA THR A 152 -40.50 -64.99 16.65
C THR A 152 -39.80 -63.64 16.81
N THR A 153 -39.63 -63.22 18.07
CA THR A 153 -38.62 -62.23 18.42
C THR A 153 -37.26 -62.90 18.33
N LEU A 154 -36.67 -62.92 17.13
CA LEU A 154 -35.26 -63.28 16.95
C LEU A 154 -34.41 -62.28 17.75
N ASP A 155 -33.63 -62.81 18.69
CA ASP A 155 -32.64 -62.10 19.48
C ASP A 155 -31.65 -61.33 18.58
N LYS A 156 -31.89 -60.02 18.38
CA LYS A 156 -30.96 -59.07 17.72
C LYS A 156 -29.80 -58.64 18.61
N ARG A 157 -29.81 -59.07 19.87
CA ARG A 157 -28.85 -58.72 20.91
C ARG A 157 -27.39 -59.13 20.58
N PRO A 158 -27.09 -60.35 20.09
CA PRO A 158 -25.72 -60.73 19.72
C PRO A 158 -25.19 -59.97 18.49
N GLN A 159 -26.06 -59.56 17.58
CA GLN A 159 -25.67 -58.77 16.40
C GLN A 159 -25.29 -57.34 16.78
N LEU A 160 -25.99 -56.76 17.77
CA LEU A 160 -25.68 -55.43 18.30
C LEU A 160 -24.36 -55.42 19.07
N THR A 161 -24.07 -56.46 19.87
CA THR A 161 -22.78 -56.55 20.59
C THR A 161 -21.60 -56.69 19.63
N GLN A 162 -21.74 -57.47 18.56
CA GLN A 162 -20.69 -57.60 17.54
C GLN A 162 -20.43 -56.28 16.80
N ARG A 163 -21.49 -55.51 16.51
CA ARG A 163 -21.37 -54.21 15.85
C ARG A 163 -20.71 -53.15 16.75
N LEU A 164 -20.99 -53.19 18.06
CA LEU A 164 -20.33 -52.33 19.04
C LEU A 164 -18.82 -52.63 19.14
N GLU A 165 -18.45 -53.90 19.17
CA GLU A 165 -17.03 -54.31 19.20
C GLU A 165 -16.28 -53.88 17.92
N GLN A 166 -16.91 -54.02 16.75
CA GLN A 166 -16.34 -53.53 15.49
C GLN A 166 -16.18 -52.00 15.48
N LEU A 167 -17.16 -51.27 15.99
CA LEU A 167 -17.09 -49.80 16.11
C LEU A 167 -15.99 -49.38 17.09
N GLU A 168 -15.84 -50.08 18.21
CA GLU A 168 -14.81 -49.80 19.20
C GLU A 168 -13.40 -50.01 18.62
N LEU A 169 -13.19 -51.09 17.88
CA LEU A 169 -11.93 -51.33 17.17
C LEU A 169 -11.66 -50.25 16.12
N HIS A 170 -12.68 -49.84 15.37
CA HIS A 170 -12.57 -48.79 14.37
C HIS A 170 -12.20 -47.43 14.99
N VAL A 171 -12.88 -47.04 16.07
CA VAL A 171 -12.58 -45.81 16.82
C VAL A 171 -11.16 -45.86 17.39
N LYS A 172 -10.72 -47.02 17.90
CA LYS A 172 -9.35 -47.19 18.41
C LYS A 172 -8.31 -47.02 17.32
N ASN A 173 -8.54 -47.59 16.13
CA ASN A 173 -7.64 -47.45 14.99
C ASN A 173 -7.58 -46.01 14.48
N GLU A 174 -8.72 -45.36 14.32
CA GLU A 174 -8.79 -43.95 13.91
C GLU A 174 -8.10 -43.03 14.94
N LYS A 175 -8.29 -43.29 16.24
CA LYS A 175 -7.58 -42.56 17.28
C LYS A 175 -6.06 -42.71 17.18
N GLN A 176 -5.57 -43.93 16.96
CA GLN A 176 -4.13 -44.17 16.76
C GLN A 176 -3.58 -43.46 15.52
N ARG A 177 -4.37 -43.40 14.45
CA ARG A 177 -4.02 -42.67 13.22
C ARG A 177 -3.93 -41.16 13.47
N LEU A 178 -4.88 -40.59 14.21
CA LEU A 178 -4.85 -39.18 14.62
C LEU A 178 -3.64 -38.86 15.51
N ASP A 179 -3.32 -39.74 16.47
CA ASP A 179 -2.14 -39.58 17.33
C ASP A 179 -0.82 -39.62 16.55
N GLN A 180 -0.76 -40.36 15.43
CA GLN A 180 0.41 -40.35 14.54
C GLN A 180 0.50 -39.05 13.73
N LEU A 181 -0.61 -38.62 13.14
CA LEU A 181 -0.69 -37.37 12.37
C LEU A 181 -0.36 -36.14 13.22
N THR A 182 -0.83 -36.08 14.47
CA THR A 182 -0.53 -34.98 15.40
C THR A 182 0.96 -34.93 15.75
N LYS A 183 1.61 -36.09 15.95
CA LYS A 183 3.07 -36.16 16.15
C LYS A 183 3.83 -35.67 14.92
N GLU A 184 3.42 -36.12 13.73
CA GLU A 184 4.05 -35.68 12.48
C GLU A 184 3.90 -34.17 12.26
N ALA A 185 2.71 -33.62 12.53
CA ALA A 185 2.46 -32.17 12.46
C ALA A 185 3.35 -31.40 13.44
N ALA A 186 3.44 -31.85 14.69
CA ALA A 186 4.29 -31.23 15.71
C ALA A 186 5.78 -31.28 15.34
N GLU A 187 6.25 -32.36 14.68
CA GLU A 187 7.62 -32.43 14.15
C GLU A 187 7.86 -31.45 13.01
N LYS A 188 6.92 -31.36 12.05
CA LYS A 188 7.01 -30.40 10.94
C LYS A 188 7.02 -28.96 11.45
N GLU A 189 6.21 -28.63 12.43
CA GLU A 189 6.21 -27.31 13.08
C GLU A 189 7.56 -26.99 13.73
N LYS A 190 8.15 -27.94 14.47
CA LYS A 190 9.49 -27.78 15.04
C LYS A 190 10.56 -27.56 13.96
N ARG A 191 10.49 -28.28 12.84
CA ARG A 191 11.41 -28.10 11.69
C ARG A 191 11.25 -26.72 11.05
N LEU A 192 10.01 -26.27 10.84
CA LEU A 192 9.73 -24.94 10.30
C LEU A 192 10.22 -23.85 11.25
N HIS A 193 9.99 -24.00 12.56
CA HIS A 193 10.50 -23.09 13.57
C HIS A 193 12.04 -23.01 13.55
N TYR A 194 12.70 -24.15 13.47
CA TYR A 194 14.16 -24.22 13.35
C TYR A 194 14.65 -23.48 12.09
N TYR A 195 14.04 -23.74 10.92
CA TYR A 195 14.42 -23.09 9.66
C TYR A 195 14.16 -21.57 9.69
N LYS A 196 13.02 -21.14 10.23
CA LYS A 196 12.68 -19.73 10.40
C LYS A 196 13.69 -19.01 11.30
N THR A 197 14.14 -19.68 12.37
CA THR A 197 15.16 -19.14 13.26
C THR A 197 16.51 -18.99 12.55
N GLN A 198 16.92 -20.00 11.77
CA GLN A 198 18.15 -19.92 10.96
C GLN A 198 18.09 -18.82 9.89
N MET A 199 16.93 -18.61 9.27
CA MET A 199 16.74 -17.52 8.32
C MET A 199 16.82 -16.14 9.01
N ALA A 200 16.26 -16.01 10.21
CA ALA A 200 16.35 -14.77 10.97
C ALA A 200 17.79 -14.45 11.42
N THR A 201 18.56 -15.46 11.86
CA THR A 201 19.97 -15.28 12.23
C THR A 201 20.85 -14.95 11.03
N ASN A 202 20.64 -15.62 9.89
CA ASN A 202 21.36 -15.31 8.66
C ASN A 202 21.04 -13.90 8.15
N LYS A 203 19.76 -13.50 8.16
CA LYS A 203 19.35 -12.14 7.81
C LYS A 203 19.98 -11.09 8.74
N ALA A 204 20.01 -11.35 10.04
CA ALA A 204 20.68 -10.47 11.02
C ALA A 204 22.19 -10.36 10.76
N LYS A 205 22.84 -11.47 10.35
CA LYS A 205 24.26 -11.50 10.01
C LYS A 205 24.58 -10.78 8.70
N GLU A 206 23.71 -10.85 7.69
CA GLU A 206 23.81 -10.08 6.44
C GLU A 206 23.61 -8.57 6.66
N THR A 207 22.69 -8.18 7.56
CA THR A 207 22.52 -6.76 7.94
C THR A 207 23.70 -6.23 8.77
N ALA A 208 24.46 -7.10 9.43
CA ALA A 208 25.64 -6.71 10.19
C ALA A 208 26.91 -6.59 9.32
N SER A 209 27.00 -7.27 8.17
CA SER A 209 28.16 -7.19 7.26
C SER A 209 28.05 -6.08 6.21
N SER A 210 26.93 -5.34 6.16
CA SER A 210 26.68 -4.26 5.19
C SER A 210 26.60 -2.85 5.80
N THR A 211 26.96 -2.67 7.07
CA THR A 211 27.04 -1.33 7.71
C THR A 211 28.49 -0.88 7.87
N PRO A 212 28.94 0.23 7.26
CA PRO A 212 30.29 0.76 7.50
C PRO A 212 30.37 1.45 8.86
N SER A 213 31.46 1.14 9.55
CA SER A 213 32.04 1.76 10.75
C SER A 213 31.64 3.21 11.03
N SER A 214 31.02 3.45 12.20
CA SER A 214 31.27 4.63 13.01
C SER A 214 30.74 4.45 14.46
N GLN A 215 31.69 4.39 15.40
CA GLN A 215 31.62 4.84 16.81
C GLN A 215 30.80 4.02 17.85
N SER A 216 31.55 3.17 18.57
CA SER A 216 31.70 3.01 20.05
C SER A 216 30.55 3.26 21.06
N PRO A 217 30.62 2.58 22.24
CA PRO A 217 29.45 2.07 22.96
C PRO A 217 29.09 2.86 24.21
N SER A 218 27.83 2.75 24.65
CA SER A 218 27.42 3.09 26.01
C SER A 218 26.55 1.99 26.62
N THR A 219 27.12 1.43 27.68
CA THR A 219 26.60 0.41 28.58
C THR A 219 25.46 0.98 29.43
N VAL A 220 24.27 0.39 29.40
CA VAL A 220 23.31 0.49 30.53
C VAL A 220 22.65 -0.87 30.74
N SER A 221 23.11 -1.52 31.80
CA SER A 221 22.52 -2.70 32.43
C SER A 221 21.13 -2.36 32.97
N ARG A 222 20.09 -3.14 32.61
CA ARG A 222 18.77 -3.04 33.21
C ARG A 222 18.31 -4.44 33.66
N PRO A 223 18.11 -4.69 34.97
CA PRO A 223 17.71 -6.00 35.46
C PRO A 223 16.20 -6.25 35.29
N PRO A 224 15.76 -7.53 35.33
CA PRO A 224 14.37 -7.92 35.13
C PRO A 224 13.53 -7.67 36.39
N MET A 225 12.36 -7.04 36.24
CA MET A 225 11.34 -6.97 37.30
C MET A 225 10.47 -8.22 37.26
N THR A 226 10.34 -8.86 38.42
CA THR A 226 9.34 -9.88 38.74
C THR A 226 7.94 -9.25 38.86
N PRO A 227 6.86 -9.99 38.58
CA PRO A 227 5.51 -9.53 38.86
C PRO A 227 5.17 -9.80 40.34
N GLN A 228 4.85 -8.75 41.10
CA GLN A 228 4.29 -8.89 42.44
C GLN A 228 2.75 -8.95 42.34
N GLU A 229 2.19 -10.05 42.82
CA GLU A 229 0.79 -10.15 43.23
C GLU A 229 0.45 -9.03 44.23
N SER A 230 -0.62 -8.29 43.95
CA SER A 230 -1.35 -7.53 44.96
C SER A 230 -2.84 -7.84 44.85
N ARG A 231 -3.20 -8.72 45.78
CA ARG A 231 -4.49 -8.96 46.38
C ARG A 231 -5.03 -7.65 47.00
N ILE A 232 -6.32 -7.69 47.36
CA ILE A 232 -7.11 -6.71 48.15
C ILE A 232 -7.81 -5.67 47.26
N GLY A 233 -9.11 -5.44 47.33
CA GLY A 233 -10.18 -5.93 48.21
C GLY A 233 -11.48 -5.22 47.81
#